data_AF-A0A538Q841-F1
#
_entry.id   AF-A0A538Q841-F1
#
_cell.length_a   1.000
_cell.length_b   1.000
_cell.length_c   1.000
_cell.angle_alpha   90.00
_cell.angle_beta   90.00
_cell.angle_gamma   90.00
#
_symmetry.space_group_name_H-M   'P 1'
#
loop_
_entity.id
_entity.type
_entity.pdbx_description
1 polymer ?
#
loop_
_entity_poly.entity_id
_entity_poly.type
_entity_poly.pdbx_seq_one_letter_code
_entity_poly.pdbx_strand_id
1 'polypeptide(L)'
;MRWERFAIALALLACSKPKDAPQQLSSRGGSAMAGSGSASSVVAIDARPKRLLDELLGLPRNRPGNRDDAMAQHRRAMAEHAAAHFDTAEQLWAEAARTDPSWDWPFYNLACVASRMGRSDDALAYLDAVHTRKPAFEMLRRIETDHDLDAVRAHPELAALIKQIAEDLLVGSRGSCLGEAHPKKNWPTSRKLGAPIRTPESAIAIGCLK
;
A
#
# COMPACT_ATOMS: atom_id res chain seq x y z
N MET A 1 9.62 -20.69 27.06
CA MET A 1 10.53 -21.00 25.94
C MET A 1 11.04 -19.68 25.39
N ARG A 2 12.35 -19.45 25.55
CA ARG A 2 13.08 -18.19 25.31
C ARG A 2 13.29 -17.95 23.81
N TRP A 3 12.92 -16.77 23.33
CA TRP A 3 13.33 -16.24 22.03
C TRP A 3 14.38 -15.16 22.32
N GLU A 4 15.63 -15.57 22.51
CA GLU A 4 16.76 -14.64 22.61
C GLU A 4 17.67 -14.85 21.39
N ARG A 5 18.19 -13.72 20.88
CA ARG A 5 19.33 -13.54 19.96
C ARG A 5 18.97 -13.51 18.47
N PHE A 6 18.90 -12.30 17.92
CA PHE A 6 19.89 -11.77 16.97
C PHE A 6 19.69 -10.26 16.83
N ALA A 7 20.34 -9.51 17.73
CA ALA A 7 20.63 -8.10 17.52
C ALA A 7 22.09 -8.01 17.07
N ILE A 8 22.33 -7.47 15.87
CA ILE A 8 23.64 -6.97 15.48
C ILE A 8 23.42 -5.51 15.09
N ALA A 9 23.79 -4.64 16.03
CA ALA A 9 24.06 -3.24 15.77
C ALA A 9 25.55 -3.10 15.43
N LEU A 10 25.86 -2.40 14.35
CA LEU A 10 27.09 -1.63 14.27
C LEU A 10 26.81 -0.33 13.52
N ALA A 11 26.71 0.74 14.30
CA ALA A 11 26.77 2.12 13.85
C ALA A 11 28.23 2.50 13.56
N LEU A 12 28.42 3.45 12.65
CA LEU A 12 29.47 4.49 12.53
C LEU A 12 29.34 5.06 11.10
N LEU A 13 29.54 6.32 10.75
CA LEU A 13 29.59 7.63 11.40
C LEU A 13 29.84 8.61 10.22
N ALA A 14 29.00 9.62 9.97
CA ALA A 14 29.43 10.86 9.31
C ALA A 14 28.33 11.92 9.34
N CYS A 15 28.42 12.80 10.34
CA CYS A 15 27.85 14.15 10.30
C CYS A 15 28.48 14.95 9.15
N SER A 16 27.67 15.64 8.36
CA SER A 16 28.11 16.86 7.67
C SER A 16 27.09 17.96 7.90
N LYS A 17 27.56 19.06 8.50
CA LYS A 17 26.80 20.27 8.82
C LYS A 17 26.51 21.07 7.54
N PRO A 18 25.41 21.85 7.48
CA PRO A 18 25.19 22.82 6.40
C PRO A 18 26.07 24.07 6.58
N LYS A 19 26.68 24.53 5.48
CA LYS A 19 27.40 25.82 5.37
C LYS A 19 26.49 26.88 4.74
N ASP A 20 26.30 27.95 5.50
CA ASP A 20 26.22 29.36 5.12
C ASP A 20 25.32 29.80 3.96
N ALA A 21 24.28 30.54 4.33
CA ALA A 21 23.58 31.50 3.49
C ALA A 21 24.46 32.73 3.21
N PRO A 22 24.22 33.41 2.07
CA PRO A 22 24.27 34.87 2.06
C PRO A 22 22.92 35.48 1.64
N GLN A 23 22.51 36.48 2.41
CA GLN A 23 21.55 37.50 1.98
C GLN A 23 22.13 38.30 0.81
N GLN A 24 21.32 38.59 -0.21
CA GLN A 24 21.31 39.91 -0.84
C GLN A 24 19.93 40.27 -1.37
N LEU A 25 19.61 41.54 -1.11
CA LEU A 25 18.44 42.31 -1.50
C LEU A 25 18.38 42.62 -3.01
N SER A 26 17.20 43.10 -3.39
CA SER A 26 16.87 43.97 -4.54
C SER A 26 16.29 43.22 -5.74
N SER A 27 15.37 43.76 -6.51
CA SER A 27 14.38 44.84 -6.35
C SER A 27 13.48 44.78 -7.59
N ARG A 28 12.27 45.33 -7.47
CA ARG A 28 11.41 45.85 -8.54
C ARG A 28 10.79 44.87 -9.55
N GLY A 29 9.54 45.19 -9.88
CA GLY A 29 8.98 44.97 -11.22
C GLY A 29 7.70 44.17 -11.20
N GLY A 30 6.57 44.88 -11.12
CA GLY A 30 5.25 44.28 -11.31
C GLY A 30 5.06 43.72 -12.72
N SER A 31 4.19 42.73 -12.83
CA SER A 31 3.13 42.71 -13.84
C SER A 31 2.15 41.61 -13.50
N ALA A 32 0.89 42.04 -13.34
CA ALA A 32 -0.25 41.17 -13.33
C ALA A 32 -0.33 40.45 -14.68
N MET A 33 -0.36 39.12 -14.64
CA MET A 33 -0.81 38.28 -15.75
C MET A 33 -1.93 37.40 -15.20
N ALA A 34 -3.16 37.84 -15.48
CA ALA A 34 -4.31 36.96 -15.52
C ALA A 34 -4.05 35.93 -16.62
N GLY A 35 -4.08 34.65 -16.25
CA GLY A 35 -3.84 33.55 -17.18
C GLY A 35 -4.57 32.30 -16.71
N SER A 36 -5.81 32.19 -17.15
CA SER A 36 -6.60 30.96 -17.29
C SER A 36 -6.26 29.82 -16.31
N GLY A 37 -7.05 29.72 -15.24
CA GLY A 37 -7.21 28.48 -14.51
C GLY A 37 -7.74 27.40 -15.46
N SER A 38 -6.82 26.64 -16.04
CA SER A 38 -7.14 25.32 -16.57
C SER A 38 -7.52 24.48 -15.36
N ALA A 39 -8.81 24.40 -15.08
CA ALA A 39 -9.38 23.44 -14.16
C ALA A 39 -9.25 22.04 -14.78
N SER A 40 -8.01 21.53 -14.88
CA SER A 40 -7.74 20.11 -14.98
C SER A 40 -8.14 19.51 -13.65
N SER A 41 -9.43 19.18 -13.57
CA SER A 41 -10.06 18.21 -12.70
C SER A 41 -9.25 17.85 -11.44
N VAL A 42 -9.44 18.65 -10.39
CA VAL A 42 -9.22 18.21 -9.01
C VAL A 42 -10.30 17.17 -8.68
N VAL A 43 -10.27 16.02 -9.37
CA VAL A 43 -10.90 14.81 -8.85
C VAL A 43 -10.16 14.58 -7.54
N ALA A 44 -10.87 14.74 -6.42
CA ALA A 44 -10.33 14.57 -5.08
C ALA A 44 -9.35 13.38 -5.08
N ILE A 45 -8.09 13.66 -4.77
CA ILE A 45 -7.00 12.68 -4.80
C ILE A 45 -7.40 11.44 -3.96
N ASP A 46 -8.20 11.65 -2.92
CA ASP A 46 -8.77 10.62 -2.04
C ASP A 46 -9.75 9.65 -2.74
N ALA A 47 -10.39 10.04 -3.84
CA ALA A 47 -11.33 9.18 -4.58
C ALA A 47 -10.66 8.38 -5.71
N ARG A 48 -9.45 8.77 -6.13
CA ARG A 48 -8.68 8.11 -7.18
C ARG A 48 -8.29 6.67 -6.82
N PRO A 49 -7.74 6.36 -5.63
CA PRO A 49 -7.33 5.00 -5.30
C PRO A 49 -8.48 4.00 -5.35
N LYS A 50 -9.65 4.37 -4.81
CA LYS A 50 -10.79 3.46 -4.73
C LYS A 50 -11.35 3.10 -6.11
N ARG A 51 -11.52 4.07 -7.00
CA ARG A 51 -12.02 3.81 -8.37
C ARG A 51 -11.06 2.94 -9.16
N LEU A 52 -9.76 3.20 -8.99
CA LEU A 52 -8.72 2.41 -9.63
C LEU A 52 -8.73 0.97 -9.10
N LEU A 53 -8.81 0.80 -7.78
CA LEU A 53 -8.88 -0.50 -7.14
C LEU A 53 -10.10 -1.30 -7.62
N ASP A 54 -11.29 -0.70 -7.60
CA ASP A 54 -12.53 -1.33 -8.07
C ASP A 54 -12.42 -1.79 -9.54
N GLU A 55 -11.81 -0.96 -10.40
CA GLU A 55 -11.53 -1.29 -11.80
C GLU A 55 -10.59 -2.49 -11.92
N LEU A 56 -9.43 -2.43 -11.26
CA LEU A 56 -8.39 -3.45 -11.38
C LEU A 56 -8.84 -4.81 -10.81
N LEU A 57 -9.63 -4.81 -9.74
CA LEU A 57 -10.21 -6.01 -9.16
C LEU A 57 -11.26 -6.67 -10.07
N GLY A 58 -11.88 -5.90 -10.96
CA GLY A 58 -12.85 -6.36 -11.96
C GLY A 58 -12.23 -6.97 -13.22
N LEU A 59 -10.90 -6.92 -13.39
CA LEU A 59 -10.25 -7.41 -14.60
C LEU A 59 -10.30 -8.95 -14.72
N PRO A 60 -10.42 -9.51 -15.95
CA PRO A 60 -10.55 -10.95 -16.18
C PRO A 60 -9.22 -11.68 -15.95
N ARG A 61 -9.09 -12.36 -14.81
CA ARG A 61 -7.83 -12.98 -14.35
C ARG A 61 -7.39 -14.20 -15.16
N ASN A 62 -8.33 -14.89 -15.79
CA ASN A 62 -8.12 -16.14 -16.52
C ASN A 62 -7.68 -15.95 -17.97
N ARG A 63 -7.50 -14.69 -18.40
CA ARG A 63 -7.12 -14.35 -19.78
C ARG A 63 -5.81 -13.57 -19.76
N PRO A 64 -4.69 -14.20 -20.14
CA PRO A 64 -3.45 -13.46 -20.29
C PRO A 64 -3.57 -12.42 -21.40
N GLY A 65 -3.04 -11.24 -21.15
CA GLY A 65 -2.90 -10.18 -22.15
C GLY A 65 -1.48 -10.14 -22.73
N ASN A 66 -1.02 -8.95 -23.15
CA ASN A 66 0.34 -8.81 -23.70
C ASN A 66 1.36 -8.66 -22.56
N ARG A 67 1.99 -9.77 -22.16
CA ARG A 67 2.99 -9.79 -21.07
C ARG A 67 4.21 -8.92 -21.37
N ASP A 68 4.63 -8.79 -22.63
CA ASP A 68 5.83 -8.02 -22.98
C ASP A 68 5.61 -6.51 -22.82
N ASP A 69 4.46 -6.01 -23.30
CA ASP A 69 4.05 -4.61 -23.10
C ASP A 69 3.84 -4.31 -21.60
N ALA A 70 3.18 -5.23 -20.89
CA ALA A 70 2.99 -5.11 -19.44
C ALA A 70 4.33 -5.04 -18.71
N MET A 71 5.31 -5.87 -19.10
CA MET A 71 6.65 -5.87 -18.54
C MET A 71 7.39 -4.56 -18.81
N ALA A 72 7.22 -3.96 -19.99
CA ALA A 72 7.80 -2.66 -20.31
C ALA A 72 7.22 -1.55 -19.40
N GLN A 73 5.89 -1.54 -19.21
CA GLN A 73 5.20 -0.62 -18.30
C GLN A 73 5.68 -0.82 -16.85
N HIS A 74 5.81 -2.07 -16.40
CA HIS A 74 6.28 -2.42 -15.06
C HIS A 74 7.73 -1.97 -14.80
N ARG A 75 8.64 -2.16 -15.76
CA ARG A 75 10.03 -1.68 -15.64
C ARG A 75 10.09 -0.16 -15.51
N ARG A 76 9.26 0.56 -16.26
CA ARG A 76 9.14 2.01 -16.12
C ARG A 76 8.58 2.39 -14.75
N ALA A 77 7.56 1.68 -14.27
CA ALA A 77 6.98 1.91 -12.95
C ALA A 77 8.00 1.70 -11.82
N MET A 78 8.84 0.66 -11.92
CA MET A 78 9.94 0.42 -10.98
C MET A 78 10.91 1.61 -10.94
N ALA A 79 11.24 2.20 -12.09
CA ALA A 79 12.12 3.37 -12.17
C ALA A 79 11.48 4.61 -11.52
N GLU A 80 10.20 4.87 -11.79
CA GLU A 80 9.45 5.97 -11.17
C GLU A 80 9.29 5.78 -9.66
N HIS A 81 9.06 4.54 -9.21
CA HIS A 81 8.99 4.19 -7.79
C HIS A 81 10.33 4.43 -7.08
N ALA A 82 11.44 4.02 -7.68
CA ALA A 82 12.78 4.29 -7.15
C ALA A 82 13.08 5.80 -7.07
N ALA A 83 12.50 6.60 -7.97
CA ALA A 83 12.55 8.06 -7.95
C ALA A 83 11.53 8.71 -7.00
N ALA A 84 10.77 7.92 -6.22
CA ALA A 84 9.68 8.37 -5.35
C ALA A 84 8.53 9.12 -6.07
N HIS A 85 8.39 8.95 -7.38
CA HIS A 85 7.26 9.45 -8.16
C HIS A 85 6.07 8.48 -8.06
N PHE A 86 5.52 8.34 -6.86
CA PHE A 86 4.55 7.31 -6.53
C PHE A 86 3.25 7.38 -7.35
N ASP A 87 2.74 8.57 -7.65
CA ASP A 87 1.55 8.74 -8.49
C ASP A 87 1.75 8.21 -9.91
N THR A 88 2.94 8.43 -10.49
CA THR A 88 3.30 7.94 -11.82
C THR A 88 3.50 6.43 -11.80
N ALA A 89 4.17 5.91 -10.76
CA ALA A 89 4.38 4.48 -10.59
C ALA A 89 3.05 3.72 -10.45
N GLU A 90 2.10 4.24 -9.67
CA GLU A 90 0.74 3.67 -9.54
C GLU A 90 0.05 3.56 -10.91
N GLN A 91 0.08 4.63 -11.70
CA GLN A 91 -0.56 4.64 -13.02
C GLN A 91 0.07 3.62 -13.97
N LEU A 92 1.39 3.50 -13.98
CA LEU A 92 2.10 2.56 -14.84
C LEU A 92 1.87 1.11 -14.43
N TRP A 93 1.82 0.80 -13.12
CA TRP A 93 1.46 -0.55 -12.67
C TRP A 93 -0.01 -0.87 -12.90
N ALA A 94 -0.91 0.10 -12.76
CA ALA A 94 -2.29 -0.08 -13.18
C ALA A 94 -2.40 -0.36 -14.67
N GLU A 95 -1.63 0.34 -15.51
CA GLU A 95 -1.55 0.06 -16.94
C GLU A 95 -1.02 -1.36 -17.20
N ALA A 96 0.06 -1.77 -16.53
CA ALA A 96 0.57 -3.14 -16.63
C ALA A 96 -0.48 -4.20 -16.26
N ALA A 97 -1.26 -3.95 -15.20
CA ALA A 97 -2.36 -4.83 -14.79
C ALA A 97 -3.50 -4.88 -15.82
N ARG A 98 -3.81 -3.77 -16.52
CA ARG A 98 -4.78 -3.76 -17.62
C ARG A 98 -4.25 -4.50 -18.85
N THR A 99 -2.98 -4.31 -19.17
CA THR A 99 -2.32 -4.88 -20.35
C THR A 99 -2.18 -6.39 -20.22
N ASP A 100 -1.87 -6.90 -19.03
CA ASP A 100 -1.97 -8.32 -18.71
C ASP A 100 -2.63 -8.56 -17.34
N PRO A 101 -3.96 -8.78 -17.34
CA PRO A 101 -4.74 -9.06 -16.14
C PRO A 101 -4.36 -10.36 -15.42
N SER A 102 -3.64 -11.27 -16.07
CA SER A 102 -3.17 -12.53 -15.47
C SER A 102 -1.88 -12.37 -14.68
N TRP A 103 -1.25 -11.19 -14.74
CA TRP A 103 0.03 -10.95 -14.08
C TRP A 103 -0.15 -10.38 -12.68
N ASP A 104 0.40 -11.07 -11.67
CA ASP A 104 0.16 -10.72 -10.26
C ASP A 104 1.10 -9.63 -9.73
N TRP A 105 2.29 -9.49 -10.31
CA TRP A 105 3.31 -8.55 -9.84
C TRP A 105 2.88 -7.09 -9.81
N PRO A 106 2.12 -6.57 -10.81
CA PRO A 106 1.59 -5.21 -10.73
C PRO A 106 0.72 -4.96 -9.49
N PHE A 107 -0.11 -5.92 -9.06
CA PHE A 107 -0.94 -5.77 -7.86
C PHE A 107 -0.11 -5.69 -6.58
N TYR A 108 0.92 -6.53 -6.47
CA TYR A 108 1.86 -6.46 -5.35
C TYR A 108 2.56 -5.09 -5.29
N ASN A 109 3.07 -4.60 -6.42
CA ASN A 109 3.76 -3.31 -6.46
C ASN A 109 2.82 -2.11 -6.24
N LEU A 110 1.55 -2.22 -6.63
CA LEU A 110 0.52 -1.25 -6.26
C LEU A 110 0.32 -1.19 -4.74
N ALA A 111 0.40 -2.34 -4.04
CA ALA A 111 0.38 -2.35 -2.59
C ALA A 111 1.60 -1.64 -1.98
N CYS A 112 2.80 -1.87 -2.54
CA CYS A 112 4.02 -1.17 -2.12
C CYS A 112 3.87 0.35 -2.25
N VAL A 113 3.42 0.85 -3.40
CA VAL A 113 3.16 2.28 -3.62
C VAL A 113 2.13 2.83 -2.65
N ALA A 114 1.00 2.15 -2.50
CA ALA A 114 -0.05 2.58 -1.59
C ALA A 114 0.48 2.69 -0.15
N SER A 115 1.27 1.70 0.30
CA SER A 115 1.90 1.72 1.62
C SER A 115 2.90 2.88 1.76
N ARG A 116 3.75 3.11 0.77
CA ARG A 116 4.70 4.24 0.75
C ARG A 116 4.04 5.61 0.76
N MET A 117 2.82 5.71 0.25
CA MET A 117 1.98 6.92 0.30
C MET A 117 1.15 7.03 1.59
N GLY A 118 1.28 6.09 2.54
CA GLY A 118 0.49 6.06 3.78
C GLY A 118 -0.96 5.61 3.60
N ARG A 119 -1.32 5.08 2.42
CA ARG A 119 -2.66 4.57 2.09
C ARG A 119 -2.77 3.10 2.50
N SER A 120 -2.75 2.84 3.81
CA SER A 120 -2.72 1.49 4.38
C SER A 120 -3.90 0.62 3.93
N ASP A 121 -5.10 1.21 3.88
CA ASP A 121 -6.32 0.51 3.49
C ASP A 121 -6.25 0.01 2.03
N ASP A 122 -5.75 0.85 1.13
CA ASP A 122 -5.59 0.49 -0.29
C ASP A 122 -4.50 -0.57 -0.47
N ALA A 123 -3.40 -0.47 0.27
CA ALA A 123 -2.33 -1.46 0.24
C ALA A 123 -2.84 -2.84 0.68
N LEU A 124 -3.64 -2.91 1.75
CA LEU A 124 -4.24 -4.16 2.20
C LEU A 124 -5.22 -4.74 1.16
N ALA A 125 -5.99 -3.90 0.49
CA ALA A 125 -6.89 -4.35 -0.56
C ALA A 125 -6.14 -4.90 -1.80
N TYR A 126 -5.02 -4.27 -2.19
CA TYR A 126 -4.15 -4.81 -3.24
C TYR A 126 -3.50 -6.14 -2.84
N LEU A 127 -3.08 -6.29 -1.58
CA LEU A 127 -2.53 -7.56 -1.08
C LEU A 127 -3.59 -8.67 -1.01
N ASP A 128 -4.83 -8.34 -0.65
CA ASP A 128 -5.96 -9.28 -0.74
C ASP A 128 -6.21 -9.71 -2.19
N ALA A 129 -6.09 -8.77 -3.14
CA ALA A 129 -6.12 -9.09 -4.57
C ALA A 129 -5.05 -10.12 -4.93
N VAL A 130 -3.81 -9.92 -4.48
CA VAL A 130 -2.70 -10.88 -4.67
C VAL A 130 -3.04 -12.23 -4.06
N HIS A 131 -3.55 -12.30 -2.83
CA HIS A 131 -3.95 -13.55 -2.18
C HIS A 131 -5.00 -14.32 -2.99
N THR A 132 -6.05 -13.63 -3.48
CA THR A 132 -7.11 -14.26 -4.27
C THR A 132 -6.63 -14.82 -5.62
N ARG A 133 -5.43 -14.41 -6.05
CA ARG A 133 -4.76 -14.87 -7.28
C ARG A 133 -3.83 -16.06 -7.03
N LYS A 134 -3.80 -16.59 -5.80
CA LYS A 134 -3.05 -17.78 -5.37
C LYS A 134 -1.55 -17.62 -5.67
N PRO A 135 -0.91 -16.66 -4.97
CA PRO A 135 0.46 -16.27 -5.26
C PRO A 135 1.43 -17.40 -4.89
N ALA A 136 2.60 -17.46 -5.53
CA ALA A 136 3.64 -18.42 -5.16
C ALA A 136 4.33 -18.05 -3.84
N PHE A 137 5.06 -19.01 -3.24
CA PHE A 137 5.86 -18.79 -2.01
C PHE A 137 6.83 -17.60 -2.11
N GLU A 138 7.41 -17.35 -3.28
CA GLU A 138 8.30 -16.19 -3.51
C GLU A 138 7.58 -14.86 -3.27
N MET A 139 6.32 -14.74 -3.70
CA MET A 139 5.54 -13.53 -3.48
C MET A 139 5.18 -13.37 -2.00
N LEU A 140 4.81 -14.45 -1.31
CA LEU A 140 4.58 -14.43 0.14
C LEU A 140 5.82 -13.92 0.89
N ARG A 141 7.00 -14.43 0.55
CA ARG A 141 8.27 -13.98 1.14
C ARG A 141 8.51 -12.48 0.96
N ARG A 142 8.13 -11.93 -0.19
CA ARG A 142 8.23 -10.48 -0.44
C ARG A 142 7.25 -9.69 0.41
N ILE A 143 5.99 -10.09 0.48
CA ILE A 143 4.99 -9.45 1.35
C ILE A 143 5.49 -9.40 2.81
N GLU A 144 6.13 -10.47 3.28
CA GLU A 144 6.67 -10.56 4.64
C GLU A 144 7.85 -9.60 4.90
N THR A 145 8.72 -9.39 3.91
CA THR A 145 10.05 -8.79 4.13
C THR A 145 10.28 -7.45 3.44
N ASP A 146 9.45 -7.05 2.48
CA ASP A 146 9.66 -5.82 1.71
C ASP A 146 9.46 -4.58 2.59
N HIS A 147 10.45 -3.68 2.59
CA HIS A 147 10.43 -2.45 3.36
C HIS A 147 9.41 -1.44 2.83
N ASP A 148 8.97 -1.56 1.58
CA ASP A 148 7.92 -0.69 1.06
C ASP A 148 6.58 -0.91 1.77
N LEU A 149 6.42 -2.05 2.44
CA LEU A 149 5.24 -2.39 3.24
C LEU A 149 5.41 -2.08 4.74
N ASP A 150 6.49 -1.41 5.16
CA ASP A 150 6.73 -1.11 6.58
C ASP A 150 5.58 -0.31 7.22
N ALA A 151 4.96 0.61 6.48
CA ALA A 151 3.83 1.41 6.98
C ALA A 151 2.57 0.57 7.26
N VAL A 152 2.39 -0.57 6.58
CA VAL A 152 1.28 -1.50 6.83
C VAL A 152 1.66 -2.68 7.72
N ARG A 153 2.95 -2.86 8.02
CA ARG A 153 3.45 -4.03 8.76
C ARG A 153 2.92 -4.13 10.19
N ALA A 154 2.62 -2.99 10.80
CA ALA A 154 2.02 -2.94 12.14
C ALA A 154 0.51 -3.27 12.15
N HIS A 155 -0.16 -3.30 10.99
CA HIS A 155 -1.58 -3.60 10.94
C HIS A 155 -1.82 -5.10 11.20
N PRO A 156 -2.72 -5.46 12.15
CA PRO A 156 -3.04 -6.86 12.43
C PRO A 156 -3.66 -7.58 11.23
N GLU A 157 -4.27 -6.83 10.32
CA GLU A 157 -4.87 -7.34 9.09
C GLU A 157 -3.83 -7.90 8.11
N LEU A 158 -2.64 -7.28 8.02
CA LEU A 158 -1.54 -7.83 7.21
C LEU A 158 -1.07 -9.17 7.78
N ALA A 159 -0.87 -9.25 9.09
CA ALA A 159 -0.47 -10.49 9.75
C ALA A 159 -1.50 -11.62 9.55
N ALA A 160 -2.79 -11.29 9.63
CA ALA A 160 -3.86 -12.22 9.34
C ALA A 160 -3.86 -12.69 7.87
N LEU A 161 -3.62 -11.77 6.93
CA LEU A 161 -3.55 -12.07 5.49
C LEU A 161 -2.35 -12.97 5.17
N ILE A 162 -1.15 -12.66 5.68
CA ILE A 162 0.06 -13.48 5.51
C ILE A 162 -0.19 -14.90 6.02
N LYS A 163 -0.80 -15.04 7.20
CA LYS A 163 -1.19 -16.34 7.75
C LYS A 163 -2.14 -17.10 6.80
N GLN A 164 -3.15 -16.43 6.26
CA GLN A 164 -4.09 -17.04 5.32
C GLN A 164 -3.42 -17.49 4.02
N ILE A 165 -2.53 -16.67 3.45
CA ILE A 165 -1.77 -17.03 2.25
C ILE A 165 -0.89 -18.26 2.54
N ALA A 166 -0.20 -18.26 3.68
CA ALA A 166 0.66 -19.37 4.09
C ALA A 166 -0.15 -20.68 4.28
N GLU A 167 -1.29 -20.60 4.95
CA GLU A 167 -2.20 -21.74 5.13
C GLU A 167 -2.70 -22.28 3.78
N ASP A 168 -3.16 -21.39 2.88
CA ASP A 168 -3.61 -21.76 1.53
C ASP A 168 -2.51 -22.48 0.73
N LEU A 169 -1.26 -22.00 0.81
CA LEU A 169 -0.10 -22.61 0.15
C LEU A 169 0.25 -23.99 0.74
N LEU A 170 0.10 -24.16 2.07
CA LEU A 170 0.34 -25.43 2.76
C LEU A 170 -0.81 -26.44 2.60
N VAL A 171 -2.04 -25.98 2.37
CA VAL A 171 -3.20 -26.85 2.08
C VAL A 171 -3.20 -27.24 0.60
N GLY A 172 -2.93 -26.30 -0.31
CA GLY A 172 -2.82 -26.58 -1.74
C GLY A 172 -1.73 -27.61 -2.09
N SER A 173 -0.66 -27.69 -1.29
CA SER A 173 0.38 -28.70 -1.41
C SER A 173 0.01 -30.08 -0.84
N ARG A 174 -1.06 -30.17 -0.04
CA ARG A 174 -1.51 -31.42 0.61
C ARG A 174 -2.72 -32.10 -0.04
N GLY A 175 -3.25 -31.55 -1.13
CA GLY A 175 -4.23 -32.23 -1.97
C GLY A 175 -5.63 -31.63 -1.87
N SER A 176 -6.19 -31.41 -3.05
CA SER A 176 -7.59 -31.19 -3.37
C SER A 176 -8.52 -32.19 -2.65
N CYS A 177 -8.90 -31.88 -1.41
CA CYS A 177 -10.05 -32.48 -0.72
C CYS A 177 -10.63 -31.37 0.16
N LEU A 178 -11.90 -31.02 -0.05
CA LEU A 178 -12.66 -29.93 0.60
C LEU A 178 -12.53 -28.56 -0.10
N GLY A 179 -13.46 -28.32 -1.02
CA GLY A 179 -13.76 -26.98 -1.49
C GLY A 179 -14.51 -26.22 -0.41
N GLU A 180 -13.84 -25.29 0.27
CA GLU A 180 -14.49 -24.29 1.09
C GLU A 180 -14.43 -22.94 0.39
N ALA A 181 -15.60 -22.30 0.29
CA ALA A 181 -15.73 -20.97 -0.27
C ALA A 181 -15.02 -19.96 0.64
N HIS A 182 -14.02 -19.25 0.11
CA HIS A 182 -13.37 -18.15 0.82
C HIS A 182 -14.42 -17.12 1.26
N PRO A 183 -14.50 -16.75 2.54
CA PRO A 183 -15.44 -15.74 2.99
C PRO A 183 -15.06 -14.41 2.34
N LYS A 184 -15.95 -13.86 1.52
CA LYS A 184 -15.82 -12.50 0.98
C LYS A 184 -15.77 -11.53 2.17
N LYS A 185 -14.57 -11.08 2.55
CA LYS A 185 -14.42 -9.98 3.50
C LYS A 185 -15.00 -8.74 2.83
N ASN A 186 -16.10 -8.22 3.35
CA ASN A 186 -16.56 -6.88 3.02
C ASN A 186 -15.59 -5.90 3.66
N TRP A 187 -14.54 -5.53 2.93
CA TRP A 187 -13.66 -4.45 3.32
C TRP A 187 -14.52 -3.18 3.52
N PRO A 188 -14.45 -2.51 4.68
CA PRO A 188 -15.26 -1.34 4.92
C PRO A 188 -14.79 -0.22 3.99
N THR A 189 -15.49 -0.06 2.88
CA THR A 189 -15.44 1.21 2.17
C THR A 189 -16.02 2.26 3.12
N SER A 190 -15.15 3.11 3.66
CA SER A 190 -15.45 4.19 4.61
C SER A 190 -15.95 3.75 6.00
N ARG A 191 -15.02 3.52 6.92
CA ARG A 191 -15.31 3.75 8.35
C ARG A 191 -15.06 5.23 8.63
N LYS A 192 -16.14 5.98 8.90
CA LYS A 192 -16.08 7.38 9.34
C LYS A 192 -15.07 7.51 10.49
N LEU A 193 -13.98 8.23 10.27
CA LEU A 193 -13.16 8.78 11.34
C LEU A 193 -14.02 9.80 12.10
N GLY A 194 -14.26 9.54 13.39
CA GLY A 194 -14.99 10.46 14.24
C GLY A 194 -15.66 9.82 15.44
N ALA A 195 -14.90 9.17 16.32
CA ALA A 195 -15.30 9.01 17.72
C ALA A 195 -14.07 9.21 18.61
N PRO A 196 -14.09 10.15 19.57
CA PRO A 196 -12.96 10.36 20.46
C PRO A 196 -12.79 9.15 21.38
N ILE A 197 -11.52 8.77 21.56
CA ILE A 197 -11.05 7.79 22.53
C ILE A 197 -11.55 8.25 23.92
N ARG A 198 -12.54 7.57 24.48
CA ARG A 198 -12.84 7.69 25.92
C ARG A 198 -11.77 6.91 26.67
N THR A 199 -10.89 7.63 27.36
CA THR A 199 -10.02 7.05 28.37
C THR A 199 -10.87 6.56 29.54
N PRO A 200 -10.57 5.41 30.14
CA PRO A 200 -11.19 4.96 31.38
C PRO A 200 -10.38 5.48 32.57
N GLU A 201 -10.57 6.74 32.95
CA GLU A 201 -10.15 7.24 34.25
C GLU A 201 -11.28 8.05 34.89
N SER A 202 -12.04 7.37 35.75
CA SER A 202 -12.46 7.85 37.08
C SER A 202 -13.59 6.97 37.60
N ALA A 203 -13.20 5.82 38.14
CA ALA A 203 -13.95 5.21 39.23
C ALA A 203 -13.78 6.12 40.46
N ILE A 204 -14.80 6.90 40.79
CA ILE A 204 -14.98 7.39 42.16
C ILE A 204 -16.35 6.92 42.61
N ALA A 205 -16.29 5.98 43.55
CA ALA A 205 -17.39 5.50 44.34
C ALA A 205 -18.03 6.65 45.13
N ILE A 206 -19.35 6.74 45.11
CA ILE A 206 -20.10 7.26 46.24
C ILE A 206 -21.06 6.16 46.67
N GLY A 207 -20.68 5.51 47.75
CA GLY A 207 -21.53 4.59 48.49
C GLY A 207 -22.61 5.33 49.27
N CYS A 208 -23.65 4.55 49.58
CA CYS A 208 -24.70 4.72 50.58
C CYS A 208 -24.57 5.88 51.57
N LEU A 209 -25.69 6.57 51.84
CA LEU A 209 -26.24 6.68 53.20
C LEU A 209 -27.65 7.30 53.21
N LYS A 210 -28.57 6.52 53.80
CA LYS A 210 -29.90 6.83 54.38
C LYS A 210 -31.09 6.98 53.44
#